data_AF-S4P5K3-F1
#
_entry.id   AF-S4P5K3-F1
#
_cell.length_a   1.000
_cell.length_b   1.000
_cell.length_c   1.000
_cell.angle_alpha   90.00
_cell.angle_beta   90.00
_cell.angle_gamma   90.00
#
_symmetry.space_group_name_H-M   'P 1'
#
loop_
_entity.id
_entity.type
_entity.pdbx_description
1 polymer ?
#
loop_
_entity_poly.entity_id
_entity_poly.type
_entity_poly.pdbx_seq_one_letter_code
_entity_poly.pdbx_strand_id
1 'polypeptide(L)'
;MPKCDLKTRYIPATFAWTLLLGTTSLFFYFPCQYYLYKYPWVPAYQGVITFFVLANFTLATFMDPGVIPKAPPDEDREDDFRAPLYRSVEINGITV
;
A
#
# COMPACT_ATOMS: atom_id res chain seq x y z
N MET A 1 -4.25 24.03 -0.74
CA MET A 1 -3.59 22.71 -0.80
C MET A 1 -2.13 22.94 -1.20
N PRO A 2 -1.14 22.56 -0.37
CA PRO A 2 0.26 22.69 -0.76
C PRO A 2 0.53 21.82 -1.99
N LYS A 3 1.15 22.40 -3.02
CA LYS A 3 1.59 21.67 -4.21
C LYS A 3 2.70 20.73 -3.79
N CYS A 4 2.41 19.43 -3.69
CA CYS A 4 3.45 18.41 -3.56
C CYS A 4 4.32 18.44 -4.82
N ASP A 5 5.63 18.62 -4.64
CA ASP A 5 6.59 18.59 -5.75
C ASP A 5 6.60 17.17 -6.36
N LEU A 6 6.36 17.08 -7.67
CA LEU A 6 6.36 15.84 -8.43
C LEU A 6 7.66 15.05 -8.20
N LYS A 7 8.80 15.72 -7.97
CA LYS A 7 10.07 15.03 -7.70
C LYS A 7 10.02 14.14 -6.46
N THR A 8 9.41 14.59 -5.37
CA THR A 8 9.36 13.80 -4.12
C THR A 8 8.43 12.59 -4.24
N ARG A 9 7.45 12.64 -5.15
CA ARG A 9 6.50 11.54 -5.40
C ARG A 9 7.11 10.36 -6.13
N TYR A 10 8.09 10.57 -7.02
CA TYR A 10 8.67 9.49 -7.82
C TYR A 10 9.86 8.79 -7.18
N ILE A 11 10.56 9.41 -6.22
CA ILE A 11 11.75 8.85 -5.56
C ILE A 11 11.50 7.45 -4.97
N PRO A 12 10.39 7.20 -4.23
CA PRO A 12 10.15 5.87 -3.66
C PRO A 12 9.91 4.82 -4.73
N ALA A 13 9.17 5.17 -5.78
CA ALA A 13 8.82 4.25 -6.87
C ALA A 13 10.06 3.87 -7.70
N THR A 14 10.88 4.85 -8.09
CA THR A 14 12.09 4.59 -8.88
C THR A 14 13.12 3.78 -8.09
N PHE A 15 13.27 4.03 -6.79
CA PHE A 15 14.12 3.24 -5.92
C PHE A 15 13.65 1.78 -5.84
N ALA A 16 12.35 1.56 -5.63
CA ALA A 16 11.76 0.22 -5.59
C ALA A 16 11.93 -0.53 -6.93
N TRP A 17 11.69 0.13 -8.07
CA TRP A 17 11.95 -0.43 -9.40
C TRP A 17 13.42 -0.81 -9.61
N THR A 18 14.34 0.08 -9.19
CA THR A 18 15.79 -0.15 -9.32
C THR A 18 16.22 -1.36 -8.50
N LEU A 19 15.76 -1.45 -7.25
CA LEU A 19 16.07 -2.55 -6.36
C LEU A 19 15.48 -3.87 -6.88
N LEU A 20 14.23 -3.85 -7.34
CA LEU A 20 13.55 -5.03 -7.90
C LEU A 20 14.28 -5.58 -9.13
N LEU A 21 14.53 -4.72 -10.13
CA LEU A 21 15.20 -5.12 -11.38
C LEU A 21 16.65 -5.51 -11.13
N GLY A 22 17.36 -4.74 -10.30
CA GLY A 22 18.77 -4.97 -9.98
C GLY A 22 18.98 -6.31 -9.25
N THR A 23 18.22 -6.57 -8.19
CA THR A 23 18.35 -7.82 -7.41
C THR A 23 17.91 -9.05 -8.22
N THR A 24 16.84 -8.94 -9.00
CA THR A 24 16.37 -10.00 -9.90
C THR A 24 17.43 -10.32 -10.95
N SER A 25 18.02 -9.30 -11.59
CA SER A 25 19.07 -9.48 -12.60
C SER A 25 20.31 -10.14 -11.99
N LEU A 26 20.73 -9.70 -10.78
CA LEU A 26 21.84 -10.32 -10.05
C LEU A 26 21.57 -11.79 -9.75
N PHE A 27 20.35 -12.15 -9.38
CA PHE A 27 19.97 -13.55 -9.15
C PHE A 27 20.12 -14.41 -10.41
N PHE A 28 19.65 -13.92 -11.56
CA PHE A 28 19.77 -14.63 -12.83
C PHE A 28 21.20 -14.68 -13.37
N TYR A 29 22.04 -13.71 -13.05
CA TYR A 29 23.43 -13.70 -13.50
C TYR A 29 24.34 -14.59 -12.65
N PHE A 30 24.21 -14.55 -11.32
CA PHE A 30 25.11 -15.26 -10.40
C PHE A 30 24.51 -16.61 -9.92
N PRO A 31 23.50 -16.68 -9.03
CA PRO A 31 22.90 -17.92 -8.55
C PRO A 31 22.40 -18.87 -9.63
N CYS A 32 21.78 -18.35 -10.69
CA CYS A 32 21.15 -19.19 -11.72
C CYS A 32 22.16 -20.10 -12.43
N GLN A 33 23.42 -19.66 -12.59
CA GLN A 33 24.48 -20.49 -13.17
C GLN A 33 24.62 -21.81 -12.43
N TYR A 34 24.54 -21.80 -11.09
CA TYR A 34 24.58 -23.02 -10.28
C TYR A 34 23.31 -23.88 -10.46
N TYR A 35 22.14 -23.23 -10.47
CA TYR A 35 20.87 -23.93 -10.56
C TYR A 35 20.62 -24.55 -11.93
N LEU A 36 21.12 -23.96 -13.02
CA LEU A 36 20.95 -24.54 -14.36
C LEU A 36 21.56 -25.93 -14.48
N TYR A 37 22.72 -26.17 -13.87
CA TYR A 37 23.38 -27.48 -13.93
C TYR A 37 22.79 -28.50 -12.97
N LYS A 38 22.34 -28.08 -11.78
CA LYS A 38 21.91 -29.02 -10.72
C LYS A 38 20.39 -29.19 -10.64
N TYR A 39 19.64 -28.11 -10.84
CA TYR A 39 18.19 -28.02 -10.63
C TYR A 39 17.53 -27.07 -11.65
N PRO A 40 17.42 -27.48 -12.93
CA PRO A 40 17.01 -26.59 -14.03
C PRO A 40 15.57 -26.08 -13.92
N TRP A 41 14.73 -26.70 -13.08
CA TRP A 41 13.37 -26.21 -12.81
C TRP A 41 13.34 -24.95 -11.94
N VAL A 42 14.36 -24.72 -11.10
CA VAL A 42 14.40 -23.56 -10.17
C VAL A 42 14.39 -22.23 -10.94
N PRO A 43 15.23 -22.01 -11.98
CA PRO A 43 15.17 -20.82 -12.81
C PRO A 43 13.83 -20.63 -13.52
N ALA A 44 13.17 -21.71 -13.95
CA ALA A 44 11.88 -21.64 -14.62
C ALA A 44 10.79 -21.13 -13.66
N TYR A 45 10.70 -21.69 -12.44
CA TYR A 45 9.78 -21.19 -11.42
C TYR A 45 10.09 -19.75 -11.02
N GLN A 46 11.37 -19.41 -10.87
CA GLN A 46 11.76 -18.04 -10.58
C GLN A 46 11.31 -17.08 -11.68
N GLY A 47 11.46 -17.45 -12.96
CA GLY A 47 11.00 -16.63 -14.08
C GLY A 47 9.50 -16.34 -14.02
N VAL A 48 8.68 -17.37 -13.71
CA VAL A 48 7.23 -17.21 -13.54
C VAL A 48 6.92 -16.26 -12.37
N ILE A 49 7.56 -16.45 -11.21
CA ILE A 49 7.36 -15.60 -10.03
C ILE A 49 7.75 -14.15 -10.35
N THR A 50 8.91 -13.94 -10.96
CA THR A 50 9.39 -12.60 -11.37
C THR A 50 8.39 -11.92 -12.30
N PHE A 51 7.83 -12.66 -13.28
CA PHE A 51 6.79 -12.11 -14.17
C PHE A 51 5.56 -11.62 -13.39
N PHE A 52 5.02 -12.44 -12.48
CA PHE A 52 3.88 -12.03 -11.65
C PHE A 52 4.20 -10.83 -10.76
N VAL A 53 5.40 -10.79 -10.18
CA VAL A 53 5.83 -9.65 -9.36
C VAL A 53 5.91 -8.39 -10.21
N LEU A 54 6.52 -8.42 -11.39
CA LEU A 54 6.61 -7.27 -12.28
C LEU A 54 5.23 -6.79 -12.75
N ALA A 55 4.34 -7.71 -13.11
CA ALA A 55 2.98 -7.37 -13.54
C ALA A 55 2.20 -6.68 -12.41
N ASN A 56 2.21 -7.27 -11.21
CA ASN A 56 1.52 -6.72 -10.04
C ASN A 56 2.16 -5.40 -9.57
N PHE A 57 3.48 -5.28 -9.65
CA PHE A 57 4.19 -4.07 -9.26
C PHE A 57 3.93 -2.93 -10.24
N THR A 58 3.88 -3.21 -11.55
CA THR A 58 3.45 -2.27 -12.58
C THR A 58 2.02 -1.81 -12.31
N LEU A 59 1.10 -2.76 -12.09
CA LEU A 59 -0.29 -2.44 -11.79
C LEU A 59 -0.39 -1.55 -10.54
N ALA A 60 0.23 -1.95 -9.43
CA ALA A 60 0.22 -1.19 -8.19
C ALA A 60 0.87 0.20 -8.32
N THR A 61 1.90 0.35 -9.15
CA THR A 61 2.59 1.64 -9.36
C THR A 61 1.75 2.62 -10.20
N PHE A 62 1.00 2.11 -11.18
CA PHE A 62 0.28 2.95 -12.14
C PHE A 62 -1.23 2.98 -11.94
N MET A 63 -1.80 2.18 -11.04
CA MET A 63 -3.21 2.33 -10.68
C MET A 63 -3.40 3.62 -9.88
N ASP A 64 -4.32 4.45 -10.36
CA ASP A 64 -4.72 5.70 -9.71
C ASP A 64 -5.29 5.34 -8.32
N PRO A 65 -4.83 5.97 -7.22
CA PRO A 65 -5.34 5.70 -5.87
C PRO A 65 -6.86 5.94 -5.68
N GLY A 66 -7.55 6.40 -6.71
CA GLY A 66 -8.96 6.74 -6.67
C GLY A 66 -9.17 8.12 -6.06
N VAL A 67 -10.17 8.83 -6.57
CA VAL A 67 -10.60 10.07 -5.95
C VAL A 67 -11.52 9.69 -4.80
N ILE A 68 -11.04 9.85 -3.57
CA ILE A 68 -11.92 9.78 -2.39
C ILE A 68 -12.86 10.99 -2.48
N PRO A 69 -14.19 10.78 -2.60
CA PRO A 69 -15.13 11.88 -2.58
C PRO A 69 -14.94 12.66 -1.28
N LYS A 70 -14.91 13.99 -1.36
CA LYS A 70 -14.93 14.80 -0.14
C LYS A 70 -16.18 14.44 0.65
N ALA A 71 -16.00 14.16 1.93
CA ALA A 71 -17.10 14.07 2.88
C ALA A 71 -18.01 15.30 2.69
N PRO A 72 -19.34 15.13 2.59
CA PRO A 72 -20.26 16.26 2.62
C PRO A 72 -20.03 17.04 3.92
N PRO A 73 -20.19 18.37 3.91
CA PRO A 73 -19.98 19.23 5.10
C PRO A 73 -20.91 18.90 6.28
N ASP A 74 -21.83 17.97 6.06
CA ASP A 74 -22.84 17.51 7.00
C ASP A 74 -22.35 16.28 7.81
N GLU A 75 -21.32 15.55 7.35
CA GLU A 75 -20.76 14.37 8.04
C GLU A 75 -20.00 14.75 9.33
N ASP A 76 -19.31 15.89 9.35
CA ASP A 76 -18.63 16.39 10.56
C ASP A 76 -19.61 17.02 11.59
N ARG A 77 -20.89 17.16 11.24
CA ARG A 77 -21.87 17.93 12.03
C ARG A 77 -22.82 17.09 12.88
N GLU A 78 -22.84 15.77 12.71
CA GLU A 78 -23.84 14.88 13.33
C GLU A 78 -23.31 14.06 14.52
N ASP A 79 -21.99 14.00 14.75
CA ASP A 79 -21.40 13.07 15.75
C ASP A 79 -20.79 13.70 17.02
N ASP A 80 -20.75 15.02 17.16
CA ASP A 80 -20.25 15.67 18.40
C ASP A 80 -21.28 15.76 19.54
N PHE A 81 -22.57 15.45 19.29
CA PHE A 81 -23.65 15.71 20.25
C PHE A 81 -24.64 14.57 20.46
N ARG A 82 -24.33 13.34 20.03
CA ARG A 82 -25.30 12.23 20.11
C ARG A 82 -25.24 11.37 21.36
N ALA A 83 -24.25 11.57 22.22
CA ALA A 83 -24.24 10.99 23.57
C ALA A 83 -24.26 12.12 24.59
N PRO A 84 -25.26 12.18 25.51
CA PRO A 84 -25.13 13.05 26.66
C PRO A 84 -23.86 12.62 27.42
N LEU A 85 -22.87 13.53 27.54
CA LEU A 85 -21.65 13.29 28.32
C LEU A 85 -21.95 13.09 29.83
N TYR A 86 -23.18 13.38 30.23
CA TYR A 86 -23.77 13.06 31.53
C TYR A 86 -25.26 12.77 31.31
N ARG A 87 -25.71 11.56 31.64
CA ARG A 87 -27.14 11.25 31.74
C ARG A 87 -27.48 11.29 33.21
N SER A 88 -28.26 12.28 33.64
CA SER A 88 -28.79 12.29 35.00
C SER A 88 -29.75 11.12 35.15
N VAL A 89 -29.40 10.19 36.03
CA VAL A 89 -30.23 9.03 36.36
C VAL A 89 -30.83 9.25 37.74
N GLU A 90 -32.15 9.22 37.82
CA GLU A 90 -32.88 9.38 39.07
C GLU A 90 -32.86 8.06 39.84
N ILE A 91 -32.16 8.03 40.98
CA ILE A 91 -32.17 6.88 41.89
C ILE A 91 -32.93 7.32 43.14
N ASN A 92 -34.13 6.79 43.31
CA ASN A 92 -34.94 6.99 44.52
C ASN A 92 -35.28 8.46 44.85
N GLY A 93 -35.50 9.31 43.82
CA GLY A 93 -35.94 10.70 43.98
C GLY A 93 -34.83 11.74 44.10
N ILE A 94 -33.57 11.39 43.81
CA ILE A 94 -32.44 12.33 43.77
C ILE A 94 -31.79 12.25 42.38
N THR A 95 -31.61 13.40 41.74
CA THR A 95 -30.92 13.54 40.45
C THR A 95 -29.44 13.87 40.67
N VAL A 96 -28.54 13.10 40.05
CA VAL A 96 -27.09 13.36 40.02
C VAL A 96 -26.61 13.43 38.58
#